data_AF-A0AAD8EM60-F1
#
_entry.id   AF-A0AAD8EM60-F1
#
_cell.length_a   1.000
_cell.length_b   1.000
_cell.length_c   1.000
_cell.angle_alpha   90.00
_cell.angle_beta   90.00
_cell.angle_gamma   90.00
#
_symmetry.space_group_name_H-M   'P 1'
#
loop_
_entity.id
_entity.type
_entity.pdbx_description
1 polymer ?
#
loop_
_entity_poly.entity_id
_entity_poly.type
_entity_poly.pdbx_seq_one_letter_code
_entity_poly.pdbx_strand_id
1 'polypeptide(L)'
;VDRDWGLAQLDTVRERPAVNSTLFLALTNFGYHGLHHLFPAVDHSRLPLLYPALEKTCEEFRVKFAEYSMLEMYKGQFQQIARNKPNLSPPCSIDT
;
A
#
# COMPACT_ATOMS: atom_id res chain seq x y z
N VAL A 1 -3.19 2.10 -18.05
CA VAL A 1 -3.58 1.34 -16.84
C VAL A 1 -2.55 0.26 -16.66
N ASP A 2 -1.82 0.33 -15.56
CA ASP A 2 -0.87 -0.71 -15.19
C ASP A 2 -1.62 -2.03 -14.98
N ARG A 3 -1.19 -3.11 -15.64
CA ARG A 3 -1.84 -4.43 -15.59
C ARG A 3 -1.10 -5.39 -14.67
N ASP A 4 -0.01 -4.95 -14.03
CA ASP A 4 0.68 -5.73 -13.04
C ASP A 4 -0.16 -5.80 -11.76
N TRP A 5 -0.48 -7.02 -11.31
CA TRP A 5 -1.31 -7.24 -10.13
C TRP A 5 -0.62 -6.72 -8.84
N GLY A 6 0.70 -6.89 -8.73
CA GLY A 6 1.47 -6.46 -7.56
C GLY A 6 1.51 -4.95 -7.45
N LEU A 7 1.80 -4.26 -8.56
CA LEU A 7 1.73 -2.80 -8.62
C LEU A 7 0.31 -2.29 -8.34
N ALA A 8 -0.72 -2.97 -8.86
CA ALA A 8 -2.11 -2.61 -8.55
C ALA A 8 -2.44 -2.74 -7.05
N GLN A 9 -1.92 -3.77 -6.35
CA GLN A 9 -2.08 -3.87 -4.89
C GLN A 9 -1.41 -2.69 -4.19
N LEU A 10 -0.14 -2.39 -4.53
CA LEU A 10 0.62 -1.29 -3.93
C LEU A 10 0.04 0.10 -4.25
N ASP A 11 -0.57 0.27 -5.42
CA ASP A 11 -1.21 1.51 -5.84
C ASP A 11 -2.56 1.74 -5.17
N THR A 12 -3.26 0.67 -4.76
CA THR A 12 -4.58 0.75 -4.14
C THR A 12 -4.51 1.10 -2.65
N VAL A 13 -3.44 0.72 -1.96
CA VAL A 13 -3.28 0.94 -0.51
C VAL A 13 -2.03 1.74 -0.22
N ARG A 14 -1.94 2.31 1.00
CA ARG A 14 -0.76 3.04 1.47
C ARG A 14 -0.31 2.53 2.81
N GLU A 15 1.00 2.54 3.02
CA GLU A 15 1.62 2.16 4.27
C GLU A 15 1.41 3.22 5.34
N ARG A 16 1.10 2.76 6.55
CA ARG A 16 0.62 3.60 7.66
C ARG A 16 1.34 3.22 8.95
N PRO A 17 2.54 3.76 9.19
CA PRO A 17 3.34 3.41 10.37
C PRO A 17 2.59 3.56 11.69
N ALA A 18 1.76 4.61 11.82
CA ALA A 18 0.93 4.84 13.02
C ALA A 18 -0.05 3.69 13.29
N VAL A 19 -0.69 3.15 12.23
CA VAL A 19 -1.62 2.02 12.33
C VAL A 19 -0.88 0.70 12.56
N ASN A 20 0.32 0.57 12.00
CA ASN A 20 1.15 -0.62 12.09
C ASN A 20 1.94 -0.71 13.42
N SER A 21 1.84 0.29 14.30
CA SER A 21 2.62 0.38 15.54
C SER A 21 2.39 -0.75 16.55
N THR A 22 1.20 -1.38 16.53
CA THR A 22 0.89 -2.54 17.37
C THR A 22 0.00 -3.52 16.60
N LEU A 23 0.04 -4.81 16.96
CA LEU A 23 -0.85 -5.81 16.36
C LEU A 23 -2.33 -5.48 16.57
N PHE A 24 -2.70 -4.95 17.75
CA PHE A 24 -4.08 -4.55 18.04
C PHE A 24 -4.55 -3.42 17.12
N LEU A 25 -3.75 -2.36 16.95
CA LEU A 25 -4.09 -1.26 16.05
C LEU A 25 -4.14 -1.72 14.60
N ALA A 26 -3.21 -2.58 14.17
CA ALA A 26 -3.23 -3.15 12.84
C ALA A 26 -4.50 -3.96 12.58
N LEU A 27 -4.92 -4.84 13.50
CA LEU A 27 -6.13 -5.65 13.31
C LEU A 27 -7.42 -4.82 13.32
N THR A 28 -7.49 -3.77 14.14
CA THR A 28 -8.70 -2.94 14.28
C THR A 28 -8.80 -1.82 13.24
N ASN A 29 -7.70 -1.46 12.57
CA ASN A 29 -7.64 -0.38 11.57
C ASN A 29 -7.05 -0.85 10.22
N PHE A 30 -7.12 -2.16 9.94
CA PHE A 30 -6.66 -2.78 8.70
C PHE A 30 -5.21 -2.43 8.31
N GLY A 31 -4.30 -2.46 9.29
CA GLY A 31 -2.85 -2.29 9.11
C GLY A 31 -2.22 -3.39 8.28
N TYR A 32 -0.95 -3.19 7.90
CA TYR A 32 -0.20 -4.07 7.00
C TYR A 32 -0.92 -4.36 5.68
N HIS A 33 -1.75 -3.42 5.21
CA HIS A 33 -2.74 -3.68 4.18
C HIS A 33 -2.12 -4.09 2.84
N GLY A 34 -0.97 -3.51 2.46
CA GLY A 34 -0.23 -3.89 1.26
C GLY A 34 0.19 -5.35 1.32
N LEU A 35 0.84 -5.75 2.41
CA LEU A 35 1.26 -7.13 2.64
C LEU A 35 0.07 -8.08 2.81
N HIS A 36 -1.04 -7.64 3.40
CA HIS A 36 -2.26 -8.44 3.49
C HIS A 36 -2.84 -8.74 2.10
N HIS A 37 -2.86 -7.78 1.18
CA HIS A 37 -3.30 -8.02 -0.19
C HIS A 37 -2.34 -8.89 -0.99
N LEU A 38 -1.02 -8.71 -0.80
CA LEU A 38 -0.01 -9.52 -1.47
C LEU A 38 0.04 -10.97 -0.95
N PHE A 39 -0.21 -11.16 0.36
CA PHE A 39 -0.09 -12.45 1.05
C PHE A 39 -1.29 -12.71 1.97
N PRO A 40 -2.52 -12.86 1.44
CA PRO A 40 -3.75 -12.90 2.25
C PRO A 40 -3.88 -14.14 3.15
N ALA A 41 -3.11 -15.19 2.86
CA ALA A 41 -3.07 -16.41 3.67
C ALA A 41 -2.08 -16.34 4.86
N VAL A 42 -1.22 -15.33 4.92
CA VAL A 42 -0.27 -15.15 6.02
C VAL A 42 -0.97 -14.48 7.19
N ASP A 43 -0.75 -15.02 8.39
CA ASP A 43 -1.30 -14.44 9.61
C ASP A 43 -0.82 -13.00 9.81
N HIS A 44 -1.72 -12.10 10.26
CA HIS A 44 -1.41 -10.68 10.41
C HIS A 44 -0.26 -10.40 11.38
N SER A 45 -0.04 -11.27 12.39
CA SER A 45 1.12 -11.14 13.29
C SER A 45 2.46 -11.46 12.62
N ARG A 46 2.43 -12.12 11.46
CA ARG A 46 3.61 -12.55 10.70
C ARG A 46 3.91 -11.66 9.51
N LEU A 47 2.94 -10.89 9.00
CA LEU A 47 3.13 -9.94 7.90
C LEU A 47 4.35 -9.03 8.10
N PRO A 48 4.66 -8.48 9.29
CA PRO A 48 5.81 -7.57 9.45
C PRO A 48 7.16 -8.19 9.05
N LEU A 49 7.29 -9.51 9.15
CA LEU A 49 8.50 -10.24 8.81
C LEU A 49 8.80 -10.21 7.29
N LEU A 50 7.81 -9.83 6.46
CA LEU A 50 7.92 -9.81 5.00
C LEU A 50 8.37 -8.44 4.44
N TYR A 51 8.35 -7.36 5.23
CA TYR A 51 8.77 -6.03 4.75
C TYR A 51 10.18 -6.01 4.16
N PRO A 52 11.21 -6.63 4.75
CA PRO A 52 12.56 -6.60 4.17
C PRO A 52 12.60 -7.19 2.76
N ALA A 53 11.82 -8.23 2.49
CA ALA A 53 11.72 -8.82 1.15
C ALA A 53 10.93 -7.93 0.19
N LEU A 54 9.82 -7.33 0.66
CA LEU A 54 9.02 -6.40 -0.14
C LEU A 54 9.83 -5.16 -0.53
N GLU A 55 10.50 -4.52 0.42
CA GLU A 55 11.30 -3.32 0.20
C GLU A 55 12.43 -3.56 -0.80
N LYS A 56 13.16 -4.68 -0.64
CA LYS A 56 14.18 -5.10 -1.59
C LYS A 56 13.59 -5.33 -2.98
N THR A 57 12.42 -5.95 -3.07
CA THR A 57 11.74 -6.17 -4.36
C THR A 57 11.34 -4.83 -4.99
N CYS A 58 10.76 -3.91 -4.22
CA CYS A 58 10.43 -2.57 -4.71
C CYS A 58 11.68 -1.84 -5.22
N GLU A 59 12.82 -1.95 -4.54
CA GLU A 59 14.10 -1.38 -5.00
C GLU A 59 14.56 -2.00 -6.33
N GLU A 60 14.59 -3.33 -6.44
CA GLU A 60 14.98 -4.07 -7.65
C GLU A 60 14.17 -3.65 -8.88
N PHE A 61 12.87 -3.37 -8.70
CA PHE A 61 11.95 -2.96 -9.75
C PHE A 61 11.74 -1.44 -9.85
N ARG A 62 12.50 -0.63 -9.09
CA ARG A 62 12.40 0.85 -9.05
C ARG A 62 11.00 1.37 -8.72
N VAL A 63 10.28 0.64 -7.87
CA VAL A 63 8.94 1.00 -7.37
C VAL A 63 9.08 1.85 -6.12
N LYS A 64 8.40 3.00 -6.09
CA LYS A 64 8.41 3.87 -4.91
C LYS A 64 7.48 3.30 -3.84
N PHE A 65 8.07 2.77 -2.77
CA PHE A 65 7.33 2.34 -1.58
C PHE A 65 7.30 3.48 -0.55
N ALA A 66 6.15 4.16 -0.42
CA ALA A 66 6.02 5.37 0.39
C ALA A 66 5.07 5.16 1.57
N GLU A 67 5.48 5.66 2.73
CA GLU A 67 4.67 5.76 3.93
C GLU A 67 3.90 7.08 3.96
N TYR A 68 2.70 7.04 4.53
CA TYR A 68 1.80 8.19 4.61
C TYR A 68 1.42 8.48 6.06
N SER A 69 1.35 9.76 6.39
CA SER A 69 0.77 10.20 7.66
C SER A 69 -0.74 9.96 7.67
N MET A 70 -1.33 9.92 8.88
CA MET A 70 -2.79 9.80 9.02
C MET A 70 -3.53 10.93 8.31
N LEU A 71 -3.01 12.16 8.35
CA LEU A 71 -3.64 13.31 7.70
C LEU A 71 -3.65 13.17 6.17
N GLU A 72 -2.53 12.73 5.58
CA GLU A 72 -2.46 12.49 4.14
C GLU A 72 -3.41 11.36 3.71
N MET A 73 -3.51 10.30 4.52
CA MET A 73 -4.45 9.20 4.26
C MET A 73 -5.90 9.69 4.30
N TYR A 74 -6.32 10.38 5.36
CA TYR A 74 -7.69 10.87 5.48
C TYR A 74 -8.05 11.80 4.32
N LYS A 75 -7.18 12.76 4.00
CA LYS A 75 -7.36 13.64 2.84
C LYS A 75 -7.47 12.85 1.55
N GLY A 76 -6.56 11.90 1.32
CA GLY A 76 -6.53 11.05 0.13
C GLY A 76 -7.79 10.22 -0.03
N GLN A 77 -8.30 9.63 1.06
CA GLN A 77 -9.54 8.84 1.04
C GLN A 77 -10.74 9.68 0.57
N PHE A 78 -10.93 10.87 1.14
CA PHE A 78 -12.02 11.76 0.70
C PHE A 78 -11.83 12.22 -0.75
N GLN A 79 -10.59 12.45 -1.20
CA GLN A 79 -10.31 12.76 -2.61
C GLN A 79 -10.66 11.60 -3.55
N GLN A 80 -10.43 10.35 -3.14
CA GLN A 80 -10.84 9.18 -3.94
C GLN A 80 -12.37 9.01 -3.96
N ILE A 81 -13.05 9.22 -2.84
CA ILE A 81 -14.53 9.15 -2.78
C ILE A 81 -15.18 10.24 -3.64
N ALA A 82 -14.62 11.46 -3.65
CA ALA A 82 -15.12 12.57 -4.45
C ALA A 82 -14.84 12.43 -5.96
N ARG A 83 -14.14 11.38 -6.38
CA ARG A 83 -13.61 11.25 -7.74
C ARG A 83 -14.70 10.74 -8.69
N ASN A 84 -15.08 11.59 -9.65
CA ASN A 84 -16.12 11.27 -10.66
C ASN A 84 -15.55 10.88 -12.04
N LYS A 85 -14.22 10.79 -12.18
CA LYS A 85 -13.53 10.42 -13.42
C LYS A 85 -12.35 9.48 -13.10
N PRO A 86 -12.08 8.46 -13.95
CA PRO A 86 -10.98 7.52 -13.71
C PRO A 86 -9.61 8.20 -13.76
N ASN A 87 -8.63 7.64 -13.05
CA ASN A 87 -7.23 8.03 -13.21
C ASN A 87 -6.62 7.30 -14.40
N LEU A 88 -6.22 8.02 -15.45
CA LEU A 88 -5.61 7.42 -16.64
C LEU A 88 -4.08 7.27 -16.51
N SER A 89 -3.47 7.98 -15.56
CA SER A 89 -2.03 8.01 -15.31
C SER A 89 -1.72 7.41 -13.93
N PRO A 90 -1.38 6.10 -13.86
CA PRO A 90 -0.98 5.47 -12.60
C PRO A 90 0.37 6.04 -12.13
N PRO A 91 0.64 6.09 -10.81
CA PRO A 91 1.86 6.67 -10.25
C PRO A 91 3.16 5.92 -10.64
N CYS A 92 3.07 4.68 -11.12
CA CYS A 92 4.22 3.90 -11.61
C CYS A 92 4.35 3.84 -13.14
N SER A 93 3.75 4.77 -13.91
CA SER A 93 4.10 4.88 -15.33
C SER A 93 5.56 5.34 -15.45
N ILE A 94 6.48 4.39 -15.64
CA ILE A 94 7.84 4.71 -16.07
C ILE A 94 7.68 5.52 -17.36
N ASP A 95 8.25 6.73 -17.38
CA ASP A 95 8.40 7.50 -18.61
C ASP A 95 9.14 6.60 -19.63
N THR A 96 8.39 6.03 -20.56
CA THR A 96 8.92 5.34 -21.75
C THR A 96 9.30 6.34 -22.80
#